data_AF-A0A2E2W0Q1-F1
#
_entry.id   AF-A0A2E2W0Q1-F1
#
_cell.length_a   1.000
_cell.length_b   1.000
_cell.length_c   1.000
_cell.angle_alpha   90.00
_cell.angle_beta   90.00
_cell.angle_gamma   90.00
#
_symmetry.space_group_name_H-M   'P 1'
#
loop_
_entity.id
_entity.type
_entity.pdbx_description
1 polymer ?
#
loop_
_entity_poly.entity_id
_entity_poly.type
_entity_poly.pdbx_seq_one_letter_code
_entity_poly.pdbx_strand_id
1 'polypeptide(L)'
;MATQKSSFWLTPKGLAALGLIAAASYFLLIEHRQHVWQFLPFLILLACPFMHLFMHGGHGGHGGHGDHGQHEDESDQDAYQRGLEEGRRENENRHHH
;
A
#
# COMPACT_ATOMS: atom_id res chain seq x y z
N MET A 1 -19.93 12.01 -10.07
CA MET A 1 -21.20 11.53 -9.49
C MET A 1 -20.92 11.15 -8.05
N ALA A 2 -21.44 11.90 -7.09
CA ALA A 2 -21.26 11.59 -5.67
C ALA A 2 -22.03 10.30 -5.35
N THR A 3 -21.33 9.24 -4.95
CA THR A 3 -21.93 7.99 -4.52
C THR A 3 -22.60 8.20 -3.16
N GLN A 4 -23.79 8.80 -3.18
CA GLN A 4 -24.66 8.88 -2.02
C GLN A 4 -25.34 7.53 -1.84
N LYS A 5 -24.65 6.59 -1.20
CA LYS A 5 -25.28 5.36 -0.71
C LYS A 5 -26.09 5.77 0.51
N SER A 6 -27.41 5.86 0.36
CA SER A 6 -28.34 6.02 1.47
C SER A 6 -28.07 4.90 2.48
N SER A 7 -27.31 5.25 3.50
CA SER A 7 -26.84 4.30 4.48
C SER A 7 -28.05 3.88 5.30
N PHE A 8 -28.53 2.66 5.07
CA PHE A 8 -29.45 1.96 5.99
C PHE A 8 -28.93 1.97 7.44
N TRP A 9 -27.63 2.22 7.62
CA TRP A 9 -26.93 2.48 8.88
C TRP A 9 -27.31 3.78 9.60
N LEU A 10 -27.84 4.80 8.90
CA LEU A 10 -28.35 6.05 9.47
C LEU A 10 -29.84 6.00 9.82
N THR A 11 -30.47 4.81 9.71
CA THR A 11 -31.82 4.57 10.22
C THR A 11 -31.78 4.62 11.76
N PRO A 12 -32.82 5.11 12.47
CA PRO A 12 -32.84 5.15 13.94
C PRO A 12 -32.54 3.80 14.61
N LYS A 13 -32.92 2.68 13.99
CA LYS A 13 -32.57 1.33 14.47
C LYS A 13 -31.07 1.00 14.29
N GLY A 14 -30.46 1.46 13.19
CA GLY A 14 -29.03 1.32 12.94
C GLY A 14 -28.20 2.17 13.89
N LEU A 15 -28.64 3.40 14.17
CA LEU A 15 -28.04 4.27 15.19
C LEU A 15 -28.19 3.69 16.60
N ALA A 16 -29.35 3.12 16.94
CA ALA A 16 -29.54 2.45 18.23
C ALA A 16 -28.62 1.23 18.38
N ALA A 17 -28.49 0.40 17.34
CA ALA A 17 -27.58 -0.74 17.33
C ALA A 17 -26.11 -0.30 17.43
N LEU A 18 -25.70 0.72 16.67
CA LEU A 18 -24.36 1.30 16.76
C LEU A 18 -24.08 1.88 18.15
N GLY A 19 -25.06 2.59 18.72
CA GLY A 19 -24.98 3.12 20.08
C GLY A 19 -24.81 2.03 21.12
N LEU A 20 -25.55 0.92 21.00
CA LEU A 20 -25.41 -0.23 21.90
C LEU A 20 -24.04 -0.88 21.77
N ILE A 21 -23.57 -1.14 20.54
CA ILE A 21 -22.24 -1.71 20.27
C ILE A 21 -21.15 -0.80 20.84
N ALA A 22 -21.26 0.51 20.63
CA ALA A 22 -20.33 1.48 21.18
C ALA A 22 -20.35 1.49 22.72
N ALA A 23 -21.53 1.48 23.34
CA ALA A 23 -21.67 1.46 24.79
C ALA A 23 -21.13 0.16 25.41
N ALA A 24 -21.44 -1.00 24.82
CA ALA A 24 -20.92 -2.30 25.25
C ALA A 24 -19.39 -2.36 25.12
N SER A 25 -18.84 -1.90 23.99
CA SER A 25 -17.40 -1.82 23.78
C SER A 25 -16.75 -0.88 24.80
N TYR A 26 -17.35 0.29 25.06
CA TYR A 26 -16.86 1.25 26.04
C TYR A 26 -16.86 0.68 27.46
N PHE A 27 -17.94 0.01 27.88
CA PHE A 27 -18.03 -0.61 29.20
C PHE A 27 -16.96 -1.70 29.39
N LEU A 28 -16.77 -2.54 28.37
CA LEU A 28 -15.77 -3.59 28.38
C LEU A 28 -14.34 -3.02 28.43
N LEU A 29 -14.08 -1.90 27.74
CA LEU A 29 -12.81 -1.19 27.81
C LEU A 29 -12.56 -0.55 29.18
N ILE A 30 -13.60 -0.04 29.86
CA ILE A 30 -13.49 0.58 31.19
C ILE A 30 -13.27 -0.47 32.28
N GLU A 31 -14.03 -1.56 32.27
CA GLU A 31 -13.91 -2.62 33.27
C GLU A 31 -12.61 -3.42 33.10
N HIS A 32 -12.12 -3.58 31.86
CA HIS A 32 -10.90 -4.33 31.57
C HIS A 32 -9.73 -3.44 31.17
N ARG A 33 -9.72 -2.16 31.59
CA ARG A 33 -8.62 -1.21 31.33
C ARG A 33 -7.24 -1.82 31.54
N GLN A 34 -7.04 -2.58 32.62
CA GLN A 34 -5.77 -3.22 32.94
C GLN A 34 -5.30 -4.21 31.85
N HIS A 35 -6.24 -4.89 31.18
CA HIS A 35 -5.93 -5.76 30.05
C HIS A 35 -5.81 -4.99 28.74
N VAL A 36 -6.54 -3.89 28.57
CA VAL A 36 -6.43 -3.00 27.38
C VAL A 36 -5.02 -2.44 27.23
N TRP A 37 -4.33 -2.11 28.32
CA TRP A 37 -2.91 -1.68 28.27
C TRP A 37 -1.99 -2.78 27.72
N GLN A 38 -2.28 -4.05 28.02
CA GLN A 38 -1.56 -5.20 27.46
C GLN A 38 -1.97 -5.51 26.01
N PHE A 39 -3.23 -5.23 25.64
CA PHE A 39 -3.75 -5.41 24.29
C PHE A 39 -3.41 -4.25 23.34
N LEU A 40 -2.97 -3.10 23.85
CA LEU A 40 -2.53 -1.94 23.06
C LEU A 40 -1.48 -2.29 21.98
N PRO A 41 -0.40 -3.03 22.27
CA PRO A 41 0.53 -3.48 21.24
C PRO A 41 -0.13 -4.41 20.21
N PHE A 42 -1.05 -5.29 20.63
CA PHE A 42 -1.78 -6.17 19.71
C PHE A 42 -2.75 -5.40 18.82
N LEU A 43 -3.37 -4.32 19.30
CA LEU A 43 -4.21 -3.45 18.49
C LEU A 43 -3.42 -2.70 17.41
N ILE A 44 -2.20 -2.26 17.72
CA ILE A 44 -1.30 -1.63 16.73
C ILE A 44 -0.91 -2.67 15.65
N LEU A 45 -0.57 -3.89 16.07
CA LEU A 45 -0.27 -4.97 15.14
C LEU A 45 -1.47 -5.38 14.29
N LEU A 46 -2.68 -5.35 14.85
CA LEU A 46 -3.94 -5.64 14.14
C LEU A 46 -4.39 -4.47 13.24
N ALA A 47 -3.95 -3.25 13.53
CA ALA A 47 -4.21 -2.09 12.67
C ALA A 47 -3.52 -2.24 11.30
N CYS A 48 -2.32 -2.82 11.23
CA CYS A 48 -1.63 -3.12 9.97
C CYS A 48 -2.42 -4.03 9.01
N PRO A 49 -2.89 -5.24 9.39
CA PRO A 49 -3.69 -6.10 8.55
C PRO A 49 -5.08 -5.50 8.30
N PHE A 50 -5.64 -4.75 9.25
CA PHE A 50 -6.87 -4.01 9.02
C PHE A 50 -6.68 -3.04 7.85
N MET A 51 -5.69 -2.13 7.91
CA MET A 51 -5.40 -1.21 6.80
C MET A 51 -5.11 -1.95 5.49
N HIS A 52 -4.34 -3.05 5.53
CA HIS A 52 -4.07 -3.87 4.34
C HIS A 52 -5.34 -4.48 3.74
N LEU A 53 -6.27 -4.99 4.55
CA LEU A 53 -7.55 -5.54 4.07
C LEU A 53 -8.40 -4.46 3.40
N PHE A 54 -8.40 -3.22 3.92
CA PHE A 54 -9.08 -2.10 3.27
C PHE A 54 -8.40 -1.65 1.97
N MET A 55 -7.08 -1.82 1.87
CA MET A 55 -6.31 -1.48 0.66
C MET A 55 -6.24 -2.61 -0.38
N HIS A 56 -6.68 -3.84 -0.05
CA HIS A 56 -6.69 -4.97 -0.99
C HIS A 56 -7.99 -5.09 -1.82
N GLY A 57 -8.95 -4.18 -1.62
CA GLY A 57 -10.31 -4.32 -2.15
C GLY A 57 -10.62 -3.66 -3.49
N GLY A 58 -9.72 -2.91 -4.14
CA GLY A 58 -10.05 -2.30 -5.42
C GLY A 58 -9.00 -1.41 -6.04
N HIS A 59 -8.27 -1.96 -7.02
CA HIS A 59 -8.04 -1.31 -8.32
C HIS A 59 -7.60 -2.37 -9.34
N GLY A 60 -8.58 -3.18 -9.77
CA GLY A 60 -8.49 -3.93 -11.01
C GLY A 60 -9.07 -3.12 -12.16
N GLY A 61 -8.21 -2.54 -12.98
CA GLY A 61 -8.42 -2.34 -14.42
C GLY A 61 -9.29 -1.18 -14.93
N HIS A 62 -8.65 -0.10 -15.38
CA HIS A 62 -8.74 0.36 -16.79
C HIS A 62 -7.75 1.49 -17.13
N GLY A 63 -7.00 1.28 -18.22
CA GLY A 63 -6.87 2.27 -19.29
C GLY A 63 -5.71 3.29 -19.23
N GLY A 64 -4.63 2.98 -19.96
CA GLY A 64 -4.03 3.91 -20.92
C GLY A 64 -2.90 4.83 -20.43
N HIS A 65 -1.73 4.65 -21.07
CA HIS A 65 -0.60 5.57 -21.21
C HIS A 65 0.00 6.11 -19.90
N GLY A 66 1.24 5.80 -19.55
CA GLY A 66 2.43 5.81 -20.38
C GLY A 66 3.47 6.56 -19.56
N ASP A 67 4.66 5.98 -19.49
CA ASP A 67 5.93 6.63 -19.19
C ASP A 67 6.06 7.44 -17.87
N HIS A 68 6.99 7.00 -17.02
CA HIS A 68 7.88 7.79 -16.16
C HIS A 68 8.37 6.89 -15.01
N GLY A 69 9.09 5.84 -15.40
CA GLY A 69 9.89 4.99 -14.52
C GLY A 69 11.34 4.86 -15.02
N GLN A 70 11.82 5.85 -15.78
CA GLN A 70 13.15 5.86 -16.36
C GLN A 70 13.79 7.21 -16.08
N HIS A 71 14.51 7.32 -14.98
CA HIS A 71 15.49 8.39 -14.80
C HIS A 71 16.81 7.86 -14.20
N GLU A 72 16.99 6.55 -14.20
CA GLU A 72 18.14 5.87 -13.58
C GLU A 72 18.82 4.86 -14.53
N ASP A 73 18.18 4.51 -15.66
CA ASP A 73 18.64 3.43 -16.56
C ASP A 73 19.45 3.95 -17.77
N GLU A 74 19.23 5.18 -18.23
CA GLU A 74 19.96 5.75 -19.39
C GLU A 74 21.46 5.89 -19.11
N SER A 75 21.85 6.39 -17.92
CA SER A 75 23.26 6.54 -17.58
C SER A 75 24.00 5.21 -17.44
N ASP A 76 23.32 4.18 -16.94
CA ASP A 76 23.89 2.84 -16.75
C ASP A 76 23.99 2.09 -18.08
N GLN A 77 22.98 2.21 -18.95
CA GLN A 77 23.04 1.67 -20.31
C GLN A 77 24.12 2.36 -21.15
N ASP A 78 24.25 3.70 -21.08
CA ASP A 78 25.29 4.44 -21.78
C ASP A 78 26.71 4.03 -21.33
N ALA A 79 26.92 3.86 -20.03
CA ALA A 79 28.20 3.40 -19.49
C ALA A 79 28.53 1.97 -19.93
N TYR A 80 27.54 1.08 -19.94
CA TYR A 80 27.70 -0.31 -20.37
C TYR A 80 27.99 -0.43 -21.89
N GLN A 81 27.23 0.29 -22.71
CA GLN A 81 27.40 0.33 -24.17
C GLN A 81 28.82 0.82 -24.53
N ARG A 82 29.29 1.87 -23.86
CA ARG A 82 30.62 2.44 -24.08
C ARG A 82 31.74 1.45 -23.74
N GLY A 83 31.59 0.69 -22.65
CA GLY A 83 32.52 -0.37 -22.28
C GLY A 83 32.60 -1.51 -23.30
N LEU A 84 31.46 -1.90 -23.91
CA LEU A 84 31.45 -2.92 -24.96
C LEU A 84 32.11 -2.45 -26.27
N GLU A 85 31.93 -1.17 -26.63
CA GLU A 85 32.60 -0.58 -27.79
C GLU A 85 34.10 -0.47 -27.61
N GLU A 86 34.57 -0.06 -26.43
CA GLU A 86 35.99 -0.03 -26.07
C GLU A 86 36.61 -1.43 -26.11
N GLY A 87 35.97 -2.43 -25.50
CA GLY A 87 36.45 -3.81 -25.53
C GLY A 87 36.53 -4.40 -26.93
N ARG A 88 35.58 -4.05 -27.83
CA ARG A 88 35.63 -4.47 -29.24
C ARG A 88 36.80 -3.82 -29.98
N ARG A 89 37.05 -2.53 -29.76
CA ARG A 89 38.16 -1.79 -30.37
C ARG A 89 39.51 -2.31 -29.91
N GLU A 90 39.65 -2.60 -28.62
CA GLU A 90 40.87 -3.19 -28.08
C GLU A 90 41.15 -4.57 -28.70
N ASN A 91 40.12 -5.41 -28.85
CA ASN A 91 40.25 -6.71 -29.49
C ASN A 91 40.63 -6.61 -30.98
N GLU A 92 40.02 -5.68 -31.73
CA GLU A 92 40.37 -5.41 -33.13
C GLU A 92 41.83 -4.97 -33.27
N ASN A 93 42.27 -4.04 -32.43
CA ASN A 93 43.65 -3.55 -32.45
C ASN A 93 44.67 -4.64 -32.06
N ARG A 94 44.28 -5.57 -31.18
CA ARG A 94 45.10 -6.74 -30.79
C ARG A 94 45.24 -7.78 -31.89
N HIS A 95 44.31 -7.84 -32.84
CA HIS A 95 44.34 -8.78 -33.96
C HIS A 95 45.10 -8.25 -35.20
N HIS A 96 45.49 -6.97 -35.22
CA HIS A 96 46.22 -6.34 -36.32
C HIS A 96 47.75 -6.31 -36.12
N HIS A 97 48.28 -7.01 -35.11
CA HIS A 97 49.72 -7.16 -34.82
C HIS A 97 50.10 -8.64 -34.73
#